data_AF-A0A8J4FDZ6-F1
#
_entry.id   AF-A0A8J4FDZ6-F1
#
_cell.length_a   1.000
_cell.length_b   1.000
_cell.length_c   1.000
_cell.angle_alpha   90.00
_cell.angle_beta   90.00
_cell.angle_gamma   90.00
#
_symmetry.space_group_name_H-M   'P 1'
#
loop_
_entity.id
_entity.type
_entity.pdbx_description
1 polymer ?
#
loop_
_entity_poly.entity_id
_entity_poly.type
_entity_poly.pdbx_seq_one_letter_code
_entity_poly.pdbx_strand_id
1 'polypeptide(L)'
;MLGLRVSYDGATQPGLCNPYTFGVNAIFFALIPYTVVTALHDTHLEVALILGTAFSGAIILLGIIVRFSGGYRTWPYALELFMLVVNAVLLGVSYPEPEKIKKYLPFISNAFYAAFALVSIMMTIPFTIQYVREFVPSSAATYDRLVRAAYATASLWTLTFVTNTLVYLVPICRNRDQEHSHALNLVFRIILPIFLAFFAALFTRLWPVQVMRQLAGSSGFDGAFRKVVVNPLAVMGDIMDLPLPPPPGGPYAMGAPLQQLQVQAIGT
;
A
#
# COMPACT_ATOMS: atom_id res chain seq x y z
N MET A 1 18.91 8.81 -23.05
CA MET A 1 17.81 9.35 -22.23
C MET A 1 18.34 9.69 -20.84
N LEU A 2 18.67 10.96 -20.61
CA LEU A 2 19.11 11.47 -19.30
C LEU A 2 17.90 11.60 -18.39
N GLY A 3 17.69 10.62 -17.52
CA GLY A 3 16.67 10.70 -16.47
C GLY A 3 17.08 11.74 -15.44
N LEU A 4 16.47 12.92 -15.51
CA LEU A 4 16.52 13.95 -14.46
C LEU A 4 16.10 13.30 -13.13
N ARG A 5 17.08 12.97 -12.29
CA ARG A 5 16.83 12.59 -10.89
C ARG A 5 16.43 13.86 -10.15
N VAL A 6 15.12 14.11 -10.10
CA VAL A 6 14.56 15.12 -9.21
C VAL A 6 14.87 14.69 -7.78
N SER A 7 15.82 15.38 -7.15
CA SER A 7 16.16 15.19 -5.74
C SER A 7 15.05 15.85 -4.93
N TYR A 8 14.21 15.04 -4.28
CA TYR A 8 13.13 15.55 -3.43
C TYR A 8 13.75 16.02 -2.11
N ASP A 9 13.96 17.33 -1.97
CA ASP A 9 14.17 17.99 -0.69
C ASP A 9 12.80 18.15 -0.02
N GLY A 10 12.50 17.28 0.95
CA GLY A 10 11.23 17.23 1.67
C GLY A 10 10.94 18.44 2.57
N ALA A 11 11.73 19.51 2.49
CA ALA A 11 11.59 20.69 3.35
C ALA A 11 10.65 21.77 2.78
N THR A 12 10.27 21.72 1.50
CA THR A 12 9.61 22.87 0.83
C THR A 12 8.50 22.52 -0.16
N GLN A 13 7.93 21.30 -0.14
CA GLN A 13 6.74 21.04 -0.97
C GLN A 13 5.44 21.40 -0.23
N PRO A 14 4.57 22.24 -0.83
CA PRO A 14 3.28 22.59 -0.25
C PRO A 14 2.45 21.33 0.00
N GLY A 15 1.80 21.25 1.17
CA GLY A 15 1.30 20.02 1.80
C GLY A 15 0.31 19.15 1.00
N LEU A 16 -0.25 19.66 -0.10
CA LEU A 16 -1.10 18.90 -1.02
C LEU A 16 -0.30 18.02 -2.00
N CYS A 17 0.93 18.39 -2.35
CA CYS A 17 1.77 17.62 -3.28
C CYS A 17 2.80 16.73 -2.56
N ASN A 18 2.66 16.55 -1.25
CA ASN A 18 3.56 15.70 -0.49
C ASN A 18 3.29 14.22 -0.82
N PRO A 19 4.26 13.48 -1.39
CA PRO A 19 4.06 12.07 -1.71
C PRO A 19 3.72 11.19 -0.51
N TYR A 20 4.06 11.66 0.71
CA TYR A 20 3.71 10.98 1.95
C TYR A 20 2.20 11.02 2.27
N THR A 21 1.44 11.97 1.72
CA THR A 21 -0.01 12.10 1.99
C THR A 21 -0.84 11.20 1.09
N PHE A 22 -0.52 11.16 -0.21
CA PHE A 22 -1.27 10.38 -1.18
C PHE A 22 -0.69 8.98 -1.37
N GLY A 23 0.62 8.83 -1.59
CA GLY A 23 1.26 7.53 -1.91
C GLY A 23 1.07 6.51 -0.81
N VAL A 24 1.34 6.93 0.43
CA VAL A 24 1.27 6.06 1.61
C VAL A 24 -0.17 5.56 1.88
N ASN A 25 -1.19 6.32 1.46
CA ASN A 25 -2.59 5.98 1.63
C ASN A 25 -3.22 5.34 0.38
N ALA A 26 -2.46 5.15 -0.70
CA ALA A 26 -2.99 4.67 -1.98
C ALA A 26 -3.66 3.29 -1.88
N ILE A 27 -3.20 2.44 -0.96
CA ILE A 27 -3.80 1.12 -0.72
C ILE A 27 -5.30 1.18 -0.37
N PHE A 28 -5.77 2.27 0.25
CA PHE A 28 -7.18 2.43 0.58
C PHE A 28 -8.02 2.79 -0.65
N PHE A 29 -7.44 3.41 -1.68
CA PHE A 29 -8.16 3.68 -2.92
C PHE A 29 -8.53 2.38 -3.63
N ALA A 30 -7.65 1.36 -3.61
CA ALA A 30 -7.96 0.04 -4.15
C ALA A 30 -9.15 -0.64 -3.45
N LEU A 31 -9.50 -0.26 -2.21
CA LEU A 31 -10.68 -0.79 -1.54
C LEU A 31 -12.00 -0.24 -2.11
N ILE A 32 -12.01 0.96 -2.68
CA ILE A 32 -13.25 1.58 -3.18
C ILE A 32 -13.92 0.71 -4.25
N PRO A 33 -13.27 0.37 -5.38
CA PRO A 33 -13.89 -0.48 -6.40
C PRO A 33 -14.19 -1.88 -5.85
N TYR A 34 -13.33 -2.43 -4.98
CA TYR A 34 -13.56 -3.73 -4.35
C TYR A 34 -14.84 -3.75 -3.50
N THR A 35 -15.02 -2.76 -2.62
CA THR A 35 -16.18 -2.63 -1.74
C THR A 35 -17.45 -2.36 -2.52
N VAL A 36 -17.41 -1.48 -3.52
CA VAL A 36 -18.58 -1.18 -4.38
C VAL A 36 -19.06 -2.44 -5.09
N VAL A 37 -18.15 -3.17 -5.74
CA VAL A 37 -18.50 -4.42 -6.43
C VAL A 37 -19.03 -5.47 -5.44
N THR A 38 -18.36 -5.63 -4.30
CA THR A 38 -18.76 -6.61 -3.27
C THR A 38 -20.13 -6.28 -2.66
N ALA A 39 -20.43 -5.01 -2.41
CA ALA A 39 -21.69 -4.59 -1.78
C ALA A 39 -22.89 -4.67 -2.75
N LEU A 40 -22.69 -4.35 -4.03
CA LEU A 40 -23.79 -4.18 -5.00
C LEU A 40 -24.01 -5.39 -5.91
N HIS A 41 -23.12 -6.39 -5.92
CA HIS A 41 -23.23 -7.52 -6.86
C HIS A 41 -24.57 -8.26 -6.80
N ASP A 42 -25.23 -8.29 -5.63
CA ASP A 42 -26.44 -9.08 -5.41
C ASP A 42 -27.74 -8.32 -5.75
N THR A 43 -27.73 -6.99 -5.79
CA THR A 43 -28.92 -6.20 -6.17
C THR A 43 -28.84 -5.70 -7.60
N HIS A 44 -27.69 -5.16 -8.01
CA HIS A 44 -27.49 -4.52 -9.30
C HIS A 44 -26.13 -4.89 -9.88
N LEU A 45 -26.01 -6.13 -10.40
CA LEU A 45 -24.76 -6.68 -10.92
C LEU A 45 -24.06 -5.76 -11.93
N GLU A 46 -24.79 -5.34 -12.97
CA GLU A 46 -24.24 -4.50 -14.04
C GLU A 46 -23.77 -3.16 -13.51
N VAL A 47 -24.59 -2.51 -12.67
CA VAL A 47 -24.24 -1.23 -12.03
C VAL A 47 -23.02 -1.40 -11.14
N ALA A 48 -22.92 -2.48 -10.37
CA ALA A 48 -21.77 -2.79 -9.52
C ALA A 48 -20.49 -2.89 -10.34
N LEU A 49 -20.53 -3.61 -11.48
CA LEU A 49 -19.39 -3.81 -12.37
C LEU A 49 -19.01 -2.53 -13.13
N ILE A 50 -19.99 -1.75 -13.61
CA ILE A 50 -19.77 -0.45 -14.24
C ILE A 50 -19.11 0.52 -13.25
N LEU A 51 -19.67 0.66 -12.05
CA LEU A 51 -19.11 1.53 -11.01
C LEU A 51 -17.73 1.05 -10.56
N GLY A 52 -17.56 -0.26 -10.36
CA GLY A 52 -16.26 -0.85 -10.02
C GLY A 52 -15.18 -0.55 -11.07
N THR A 53 -15.53 -0.68 -12.35
CA THR A 53 -14.63 -0.37 -13.47
C THR A 53 -14.34 1.13 -13.54
N ALA A 54 -15.37 1.97 -13.40
CA ALA A 54 -15.25 3.43 -13.42
C ALA A 54 -14.38 3.96 -12.27
N PHE A 55 -14.58 3.46 -11.04
CA PHE A 55 -13.75 3.83 -9.89
C PHE A 55 -12.30 3.37 -10.06
N SER A 56 -12.05 2.14 -10.52
CA SER A 56 -10.68 1.69 -10.82
C SER A 56 -10.02 2.57 -11.89
N GLY A 57 -10.73 2.91 -12.95
CA GLY A 57 -10.24 3.80 -14.01
C GLY A 57 -9.96 5.22 -13.48
N ALA A 58 -10.86 5.77 -12.67
CA ALA A 58 -10.71 7.09 -12.05
C ALA A 58 -9.51 7.13 -11.10
N ILE A 59 -9.27 6.08 -10.31
CA ILE A 59 -8.11 5.97 -9.42
C ILE A 59 -6.81 5.93 -10.23
N ILE A 60 -6.78 5.17 -11.32
CA ILE A 60 -5.61 5.11 -12.22
C ILE A 60 -5.34 6.48 -12.84
N LEU A 61 -6.38 7.17 -13.33
CA LEU A 61 -6.27 8.53 -13.88
C LEU A 61 -5.80 9.53 -12.82
N LEU A 62 -6.37 9.48 -11.62
CA LEU A 62 -5.93 10.27 -10.48
C LEU A 62 -4.45 9.99 -10.18
N GLY A 63 -4.03 8.73 -10.22
CA GLY A 63 -2.64 8.36 -9.99
C GLY A 63 -1.68 8.87 -11.05
N ILE A 64 -2.10 8.95 -12.31
CA ILE A 64 -1.33 9.61 -13.37
C ILE A 64 -1.14 11.10 -13.04
N ILE A 65 -2.22 11.80 -12.67
CA ILE A 65 -2.19 13.23 -12.32
C ILE A 65 -1.27 13.46 -11.10
N VAL A 66 -1.47 12.67 -10.03
CA VAL A 66 -0.68 12.74 -8.79
C VAL A 66 0.79 12.39 -9.06
N ARG A 67 1.07 11.46 -9.97
CA ARG A 67 2.44 11.14 -10.39
C ARG A 67 3.11 12.31 -11.09
N PHE A 68 2.42 12.97 -12.02
CA PHE A 68 2.93 14.15 -12.71
C PHE A 68 3.12 15.35 -11.77
N SER A 69 2.30 15.47 -10.72
CA SER A 69 2.48 16.49 -9.68
C SER A 69 3.53 16.14 -8.63
N GLY A 70 4.22 14.99 -8.75
CA GLY A 70 5.26 14.55 -7.82
C GLY A 70 4.76 13.86 -6.54
N GLY A 71 3.46 13.58 -6.43
CA GLY A 71 2.81 12.99 -5.26
C GLY A 71 2.84 11.46 -5.20
N TYR A 72 3.26 10.76 -6.26
CA TYR A 72 3.54 9.32 -6.23
C TYR A 72 4.99 9.05 -6.61
N ARG A 73 5.66 8.19 -5.84
CA ARG A 73 7.01 7.73 -6.17
C ARG A 73 6.98 6.48 -7.05
N THR A 74 6.06 5.57 -6.77
CA THR A 74 5.87 4.30 -7.46
C THR A 74 4.48 4.26 -8.07
N TRP A 75 4.43 4.21 -9.40
CA TRP A 75 3.21 4.08 -10.19
C TRP A 75 3.57 3.36 -11.49
N PRO A 76 2.70 2.52 -12.07
CA PRO A 76 1.32 2.18 -11.65
C PRO A 76 1.23 1.18 -10.49
N TYR A 77 0.16 1.27 -9.70
CA TYR A 77 -0.15 0.25 -8.70
C TYR A 77 -0.81 -0.97 -9.36
N ALA A 78 -0.15 -2.12 -9.23
CA ALA A 78 -0.51 -3.32 -9.97
C ALA A 78 -1.89 -3.87 -9.57
N LEU A 79 -2.28 -3.72 -8.30
CA LEU A 79 -3.59 -4.16 -7.80
C LEU A 79 -4.75 -3.38 -8.44
N GLU A 80 -4.62 -2.06 -8.58
CA GLU A 80 -5.64 -1.19 -9.18
C GLU A 80 -5.82 -1.51 -10.67
N LEU A 81 -4.70 -1.69 -11.39
CA LEU A 81 -4.70 -2.11 -12.79
C LEU A 81 -5.38 -3.48 -12.94
N PHE A 82 -5.05 -4.43 -12.06
CA PHE A 82 -5.59 -5.77 -12.12
C PHE A 82 -7.09 -5.80 -11.77
N MET A 83 -7.53 -5.01 -10.79
CA MET A 83 -8.97 -4.82 -10.49
C MET A 83 -9.72 -4.22 -11.68
N LEU A 84 -9.13 -3.23 -12.38
CA LEU A 84 -9.74 -2.69 -13.60
C LEU A 84 -9.96 -3.79 -14.65
N VAL A 85 -8.94 -4.61 -14.90
CA VAL A 85 -9.01 -5.70 -15.89
C VAL A 85 -10.05 -6.74 -15.47
N VAL A 86 -10.03 -7.20 -14.22
CA VAL A 86 -10.99 -8.20 -13.70
C VAL A 86 -12.43 -7.67 -13.79
N ASN A 87 -12.68 -6.44 -13.36
CA ASN A 87 -14.02 -5.83 -13.42
C ASN A 87 -14.50 -5.64 -14.87
N ALA A 88 -13.62 -5.20 -15.78
CA ALA A 88 -13.95 -5.02 -17.19
C ALA A 88 -14.27 -6.36 -17.88
N VAL A 89 -13.50 -7.42 -17.59
CA VAL A 89 -13.76 -8.77 -18.11
C VAL A 89 -15.07 -9.31 -17.56
N LEU A 90 -15.30 -9.21 -16.25
CA LEU A 90 -16.55 -9.66 -15.63
C LEU A 90 -17.76 -8.89 -16.16
N LEU A 91 -17.63 -7.59 -16.43
CA LEU A 91 -18.67 -6.79 -17.08
C LEU A 91 -18.99 -7.34 -18.47
N GLY A 92 -17.98 -7.60 -19.31
CA GLY A 92 -18.17 -8.18 -20.64
C GLY A 92 -18.87 -9.55 -20.60
N VAL A 93 -18.48 -10.41 -19.65
CA VAL A 93 -19.06 -11.75 -19.46
C VAL A 93 -20.45 -11.69 -18.81
N SER A 94 -20.80 -10.62 -18.12
CA SER A 94 -22.12 -10.47 -17.48
C SER A 94 -23.28 -10.30 -18.47
N TYR A 95 -23.03 -9.76 -19.66
CA TYR A 95 -24.06 -9.58 -20.70
C TYR A 95 -24.70 -10.89 -21.20
N PRO A 96 -23.94 -11.93 -21.58
CA PRO A 96 -24.53 -13.18 -22.05
C PRO A 96 -25.15 -14.05 -20.94
N GLU A 97 -24.61 -14.02 -19.71
CA GLU A 97 -25.04 -14.92 -18.62
C GLU A 97 -25.12 -14.22 -17.24
N PRO A 98 -26.03 -13.25 -17.06
CA PRO A 98 -26.05 -12.40 -15.87
C PRO A 98 -26.31 -13.19 -14.58
N GLU A 99 -27.16 -14.23 -14.61
CA GLU A 99 -27.50 -15.00 -13.41
C GLU A 99 -26.33 -15.83 -12.88
N LYS A 100 -25.55 -16.45 -13.77
CA LYS A 100 -24.38 -17.24 -13.38
C LYS A 100 -23.29 -16.32 -12.82
N ILE A 101 -23.06 -15.19 -13.47
CA ILE A 101 -22.06 -14.22 -12.98
C ILE A 101 -22.50 -13.64 -11.64
N LYS A 102 -23.77 -13.24 -11.48
CA LYS A 102 -24.30 -12.78 -10.19
C LYS A 102 -24.01 -13.76 -9.06
N LYS A 103 -24.26 -15.06 -9.30
CA LYS A 103 -24.07 -16.13 -8.32
C LYS A 103 -22.61 -16.47 -8.04
N TYR A 104 -21.66 -16.23 -8.96
CA TYR A 104 -20.27 -16.63 -8.75
C TYR A 104 -19.28 -15.46 -8.70
N LEU A 105 -19.73 -14.21 -8.87
CA LEU A 105 -18.85 -13.04 -8.96
C LEU A 105 -17.93 -12.88 -7.73
N PRO A 106 -18.40 -12.97 -6.47
CA PRO A 106 -17.50 -12.82 -5.33
C PRO A 106 -16.45 -13.92 -5.26
N PHE A 107 -16.82 -15.14 -5.67
CA PHE A 107 -15.88 -16.26 -5.75
C PHE A 107 -14.84 -16.02 -6.85
N ILE A 108 -15.29 -15.70 -8.07
CA ILE A 108 -14.43 -15.50 -9.23
C ILE A 108 -13.46 -14.34 -8.98
N SER A 109 -13.96 -13.18 -8.56
CA SER A 109 -13.12 -12.00 -8.35
C SER A 109 -12.05 -12.23 -7.27
N ASN A 110 -12.44 -12.73 -6.09
CA ASN A 110 -11.47 -13.02 -5.02
C ASN A 110 -10.49 -14.14 -5.40
N ALA A 111 -10.91 -15.15 -6.17
CA ALA A 111 -10.00 -16.19 -6.66
C ALA A 111 -8.94 -15.61 -7.61
N PHE A 112 -9.32 -14.72 -8.52
CA PHE A 112 -8.38 -14.02 -9.41
C PHE A 112 -7.43 -13.11 -8.62
N TYR A 113 -7.94 -12.38 -7.61
CA TYR A 113 -7.09 -11.54 -6.76
C TYR A 113 -6.12 -12.37 -5.91
N ALA A 114 -6.57 -13.52 -5.38
CA ALA A 114 -5.72 -14.47 -4.67
C ALA A 114 -4.62 -15.03 -5.58
N ALA A 115 -5.00 -15.45 -6.81
CA ALA A 115 -4.06 -15.96 -7.79
C ALA A 115 -3.02 -14.89 -8.18
N PHE A 116 -3.46 -13.66 -8.45
CA PHE A 116 -2.56 -12.54 -8.72
C PHE A 116 -1.59 -12.27 -7.56
N ALA A 117 -2.10 -12.20 -6.33
CA ALA A 117 -1.28 -11.97 -5.15
C ALA A 117 -0.26 -13.11 -4.95
N LEU A 118 -0.68 -14.36 -5.08
CA LEU A 118 0.18 -15.54 -4.95
C LEU A 118 1.24 -15.59 -6.06
N VAL A 119 0.85 -15.37 -7.32
CA VAL A 119 1.78 -15.33 -8.46
C VAL A 119 2.80 -14.22 -8.29
N SER A 120 2.41 -13.06 -7.76
CA SER A 120 3.35 -11.97 -7.47
C SER A 120 4.43 -12.40 -6.46
N ILE A 121 4.05 -13.17 -5.43
CA ILE A 121 4.98 -13.74 -4.45
C ILE A 121 5.88 -14.79 -5.11
N MET A 122 5.32 -15.70 -5.92
CA MET A 122 6.07 -16.75 -6.60
C MET A 122 7.07 -16.19 -7.61
N MET A 123 6.73 -15.10 -8.30
CA MET A 123 7.62 -14.39 -9.23
C MET A 123 8.67 -13.53 -8.52
N THR A 124 8.76 -13.61 -7.20
CA THR A 124 9.69 -12.86 -6.34
C THR A 124 9.49 -11.34 -6.32
N ILE A 125 8.37 -10.84 -6.85
CA ILE A 125 8.03 -9.42 -6.94
C ILE A 125 6.65 -9.21 -6.29
N PRO A 126 6.57 -9.17 -4.95
CA PRO A 126 5.30 -9.03 -4.25
C PRO A 126 4.64 -7.72 -4.68
N PHE A 127 3.38 -7.77 -5.12
CA PHE A 127 2.69 -6.60 -5.66
C PHE A 127 2.64 -5.43 -4.65
N THR A 128 2.64 -5.73 -3.35
CA THR A 128 2.60 -4.73 -2.28
C THR A 128 3.86 -3.91 -2.15
N ILE A 129 4.98 -4.32 -2.78
CA ILE A 129 6.25 -3.58 -2.73
C ILE A 129 6.11 -2.13 -3.20
N GLN A 130 5.17 -1.87 -4.11
CA GLN A 130 4.86 -0.53 -4.60
C GLN A 130 4.36 0.35 -3.44
N TYR A 131 3.37 -0.13 -2.68
CA TYR A 131 2.86 0.61 -1.51
C TYR A 131 3.91 0.78 -0.42
N VAL A 132 4.70 -0.25 -0.12
CA VAL A 132 5.73 -0.20 0.93
C VAL A 132 6.84 0.81 0.57
N ARG A 133 7.19 0.95 -0.71
CA ARG A 133 8.21 1.92 -1.17
C ARG A 133 7.79 3.38 -1.01
N GLU A 134 6.50 3.69 -0.91
CA GLU A 134 6.04 5.07 -0.66
C GLU A 134 6.45 5.58 0.73
N PHE A 135 6.70 4.67 1.69
CA PHE A 135 7.11 5.05 3.04
C PHE A 135 8.57 5.48 3.14
N VAL A 136 9.39 5.18 2.12
CA VAL A 136 10.85 5.18 2.22
C VAL A 136 11.45 6.00 1.08
N PRO A 137 12.48 6.82 1.33
CA PRO A 137 13.19 7.55 0.26
C PRO A 137 13.72 6.57 -0.80
N SER A 138 13.82 7.03 -2.04
CA SER A 138 14.26 6.18 -3.17
C SER A 138 15.62 5.51 -2.94
N SER A 139 16.51 6.14 -2.16
CA SER A 139 17.81 5.59 -1.77
C SER A 139 17.70 4.34 -0.91
N ALA A 140 16.58 4.15 -0.21
CA ALA A 140 16.32 3.03 0.67
C ALA A 140 15.20 2.09 0.17
N ALA A 141 14.77 2.25 -1.09
CA ALA A 141 13.72 1.42 -1.69
C ALA A 141 14.14 -0.04 -1.98
N THR A 142 15.43 -0.37 -1.82
CA THR A 142 16.03 -1.68 -2.12
C THR A 142 16.52 -2.44 -0.90
N TYR A 143 16.33 -1.92 0.33
CA TYR A 143 16.75 -2.65 1.54
C TYR A 143 15.97 -3.95 1.72
N ASP A 144 16.66 -5.02 2.11
CA ASP A 144 16.06 -6.35 2.33
C ASP A 144 14.89 -6.34 3.32
N ARG A 145 14.97 -5.52 4.37
CA ARG A 145 13.88 -5.39 5.35
C ARG A 145 12.59 -4.88 4.72
N LEU A 146 12.70 -3.99 3.74
CA LEU A 146 11.56 -3.47 2.99
C LEU A 146 10.93 -4.55 2.12
N VAL A 147 11.77 -5.33 1.44
CA VAL A 147 11.34 -6.46 0.62
C VAL A 147 10.61 -7.50 1.49
N ARG A 148 11.15 -7.84 2.67
CA ARG A 148 10.48 -8.73 3.63
C ARG A 148 9.13 -8.18 4.11
N ALA A 149 9.03 -6.87 4.35
CA ALA A 149 7.76 -6.22 4.70
C ALA A 149 6.74 -6.33 3.55
N ALA A 150 7.19 -6.19 2.29
CA ALA A 150 6.35 -6.41 1.12
C ALA A 150 5.86 -7.87 1.04
N TYR A 151 6.73 -8.87 1.25
CA TYR A 151 6.28 -10.27 1.31
C TYR A 151 5.26 -10.52 2.42
N ALA A 152 5.48 -9.99 3.63
CA ALA A 152 4.54 -10.15 4.74
C ALA A 152 3.15 -9.57 4.41
N THR A 153 3.11 -8.35 3.85
CA THR A 153 1.87 -7.69 3.46
C THR A 153 1.20 -8.39 2.27
N ALA A 154 1.95 -8.82 1.26
CA ALA A 154 1.41 -9.57 0.12
C ALA A 154 0.83 -10.92 0.56
N SER A 155 1.51 -11.65 1.45
CA SER A 155 1.01 -12.90 2.02
C SER A 155 -0.29 -12.71 2.77
N LEU A 156 -0.44 -11.61 3.52
CA LEU A 156 -1.69 -11.28 4.19
C LEU A 156 -2.81 -11.00 3.19
N TRP A 157 -2.54 -10.25 2.11
CA TRP A 157 -3.51 -10.04 1.04
C TRP A 157 -3.92 -11.35 0.36
N THR A 158 -2.96 -12.23 0.06
CA THR A 158 -3.24 -13.57 -0.47
C THR A 158 -4.15 -14.34 0.48
N LEU A 159 -3.82 -14.38 1.78
CA LEU A 159 -4.64 -15.05 2.78
C LEU A 159 -6.06 -14.47 2.82
N THR A 160 -6.18 -13.14 2.86
CA THR A 160 -7.47 -12.44 2.84
C THR A 160 -8.31 -12.83 1.62
N PHE A 161 -7.73 -12.82 0.40
CA PHE A 161 -8.49 -13.18 -0.80
C PHE A 161 -8.86 -14.67 -0.83
N VAL A 162 -7.97 -15.57 -0.38
CA VAL A 162 -8.28 -17.00 -0.25
C VAL A 162 -9.40 -17.21 0.76
N THR A 163 -9.31 -16.58 1.94
CA THR A 163 -10.37 -16.66 2.97
C THR A 163 -11.69 -16.11 2.44
N ASN A 164 -11.69 -14.96 1.76
CA ASN A 164 -12.90 -14.39 1.15
C ASN A 164 -13.51 -15.32 0.10
N THR A 165 -12.67 -16.01 -0.67
CA THR A 165 -13.11 -17.03 -1.65
C THR A 165 -13.78 -18.22 -0.96
N LEU A 166 -13.20 -18.71 0.15
CA LEU A 166 -13.71 -19.87 0.89
C LEU A 166 -14.97 -19.55 1.70
N VAL A 167 -15.01 -18.37 2.33
CA VAL A 167 -16.16 -17.92 3.12
C VAL A 167 -17.41 -17.81 2.26
N TYR A 168 -17.26 -17.45 0.98
CA TYR A 168 -18.37 -17.43 0.03
C TYR A 168 -19.08 -18.78 -0.12
N LEU A 169 -18.38 -19.90 0.13
CA LEU A 169 -18.98 -21.24 0.04
C LEU A 169 -19.93 -21.53 1.19
N VAL A 170 -19.81 -20.86 2.35
CA VAL A 170 -20.66 -21.08 3.53
C VAL A 170 -22.16 -20.96 3.23
N PRO A 171 -22.67 -19.85 2.65
CA PRO A 171 -24.08 -19.74 2.30
C PRO A 171 -24.53 -20.72 1.21
N ILE A 172 -23.63 -21.08 0.29
CA ILE A 172 -23.92 -22.07 -0.78
C ILE A 172 -24.10 -23.47 -0.16
N CYS A 173 -23.19 -23.90 0.71
CA CYS A 173 -23.29 -25.19 1.39
C CYS A 173 -24.53 -25.32 2.28
N ARG A 174 -25.14 -24.20 2.68
CA ARG A 174 -26.38 -24.15 3.46
C ARG A 174 -27.65 -24.00 2.60
N ASN A 175 -27.54 -23.99 1.27
CA ASN A 175 -28.64 -23.74 0.33
C ASN A 175 -29.44 -22.47 0.66
N ARG A 176 -28.75 -21.42 1.12
CA ARG A 176 -29.34 -20.11 1.44
C ARG A 176 -28.87 -19.03 0.47
N ASP A 177 -28.32 -19.41 -0.66
CA ASP A 177 -27.69 -18.51 -1.63
C ASP A 177 -28.67 -17.57 -2.35
N GLN A 178 -29.96 -17.92 -2.37
CA GLN A 178 -31.02 -17.15 -3.04
C GLN A 178 -31.66 -16.07 -2.17
N GLU A 179 -31.54 -16.16 -0.84
CA GLU A 179 -32.18 -15.23 0.11
C GLU A 179 -31.24 -14.05 0.41
N HIS A 180 -31.24 -13.01 -0.44
CA HIS A 180 -30.34 -11.84 -0.29
C HIS A 180 -30.38 -11.20 1.11
N SER A 181 -31.56 -11.08 1.71
CA SER A 181 -31.77 -10.46 3.02
C SER A 181 -31.40 -11.35 4.21
N HIS A 182 -31.02 -12.61 3.98
CA HIS A 182 -30.67 -13.52 5.06
C HIS A 182 -29.36 -13.07 5.72
N ALA A 183 -29.33 -13.02 7.05
CA ALA A 183 -28.19 -12.50 7.81
C ALA A 183 -26.87 -13.18 7.44
N LEU A 184 -26.89 -14.49 7.16
CA LEU A 184 -25.72 -15.25 6.68
C LEU A 184 -25.13 -14.69 5.38
N ASN A 185 -25.96 -14.33 4.40
CA ASN A 185 -25.48 -13.76 3.14
C ASN A 185 -24.87 -12.38 3.37
N LEU A 186 -25.53 -11.55 4.17
CA LEU A 186 -25.04 -10.20 4.47
C LEU A 186 -23.69 -10.26 5.19
N VAL A 187 -23.57 -11.13 6.21
CA VAL A 187 -22.33 -11.28 6.97
C VAL A 187 -21.20 -11.88 6.12
N PHE A 188 -21.44 -13.01 5.46
CA PHE A 188 -20.37 -13.76 4.79
C PHE A 188 -20.07 -13.29 3.35
N ARG A 189 -21.02 -12.66 2.65
CA ARG A 189 -20.79 -12.13 1.30
C ARG A 189 -20.38 -10.66 1.27
N ILE A 190 -20.76 -9.87 2.28
CA ILE A 190 -20.55 -8.42 2.27
C ILE A 190 -19.65 -7.99 3.44
N ILE A 191 -20.11 -8.13 4.68
CA ILE A 191 -19.42 -7.55 5.85
C ILE A 191 -18.03 -8.18 6.04
N LEU A 192 -17.95 -9.51 6.10
CA LEU A 192 -16.69 -10.19 6.41
C LEU A 192 -15.63 -9.96 5.32
N PRO A 193 -15.93 -10.08 4.01
CA PRO A 193 -14.95 -9.80 2.97
C PRO A 193 -14.41 -8.36 2.99
N ILE A 194 -15.30 -7.38 3.18
CA ILE A 194 -14.92 -5.97 3.28
C ILE A 194 -14.05 -5.74 4.53
N PHE A 195 -14.42 -6.32 5.66
CA PHE A 195 -13.65 -6.20 6.91
C PHE A 195 -12.24 -6.80 6.77
N LEU A 196 -12.12 -7.99 6.18
CA LEU A 196 -10.83 -8.65 5.97
C LEU A 196 -9.94 -7.89 4.97
N ALA A 197 -10.53 -7.34 3.89
CA ALA A 197 -9.82 -6.49 2.94
C ALA A 197 -9.35 -5.18 3.58
N PHE A 198 -10.21 -4.55 4.38
CA PHE A 198 -9.86 -3.34 5.14
C PHE A 198 -8.74 -3.61 6.14
N PHE A 199 -8.79 -4.74 6.85
CA PHE A 199 -7.71 -5.17 7.75
C PHE A 199 -6.39 -5.37 7.00
N ALA A 200 -6.41 -6.01 5.83
CA ALA A 200 -5.21 -6.18 5.01
C ALA A 200 -4.63 -4.84 4.52
N ALA A 201 -5.49 -3.88 4.15
CA ALA A 201 -5.07 -2.53 3.80
C ALA A 201 -4.47 -1.78 4.99
N LEU A 202 -5.10 -1.84 6.17
CA LEU A 202 -4.57 -1.27 7.41
C LEU A 202 -3.22 -1.88 7.76
N PHE A 203 -3.07 -3.20 7.66
CA PHE A 203 -1.79 -3.85 7.92
C PHE A 203 -0.73 -3.40 6.91
N THR A 204 -1.07 -3.30 5.63
CA THR A 204 -0.17 -2.75 4.59
C THR A 204 0.22 -1.30 4.88
N ARG A 205 -0.66 -0.53 5.52
CA ARG A 205 -0.42 0.84 5.92
C ARG A 205 0.45 0.98 7.18
N LEU A 206 0.31 0.08 8.15
CA LEU A 206 0.92 0.19 9.48
C LEU A 206 2.22 -0.61 9.61
N TRP A 207 2.31 -1.79 8.97
CA TRP A 207 3.46 -2.68 9.07
C TRP A 207 4.77 -2.04 8.58
N PRO A 208 4.82 -1.34 7.43
CA PRO A 208 6.04 -0.67 6.98
C PRO A 208 6.55 0.39 7.94
N VAL A 209 5.66 1.05 8.70
CA VAL A 209 6.05 2.08 9.69
C VAL A 209 6.88 1.48 10.80
N GLN A 210 6.52 0.27 11.27
CA GLN A 210 7.28 -0.43 12.30
C GLN A 210 8.66 -0.84 11.78
N VAL A 211 8.73 -1.35 10.54
CA VAL A 211 9.99 -1.72 9.89
C VAL A 211 10.89 -0.49 9.69
N MET A 212 10.30 0.65 9.36
CA MET A 212 11.02 1.93 9.23
C MET A 212 11.62 2.41 10.54
N ARG A 213 10.92 2.26 11.67
CA ARG A 213 11.48 2.56 13.00
C ARG A 213 12.70 1.70 13.32
N GLN A 214 12.71 0.44 12.89
CA GLN A 214 13.88 -0.44 13.08
C GLN A 214 15.03 -0.13 12.12
N LEU A 215 14.74 0.41 10.94
CA LEU A 215 15.74 0.89 9.98
C LEU A 215 16.39 2.20 10.42
N ALA A 216 15.65 3.04 11.13
CA ALA A 216 16.13 4.28 11.78
C ALA A 216 17.39 4.07 12.60
N GLY A 217 17.37 3.03 13.44
CA GLY A 217 18.43 2.73 14.39
C GLY A 217 19.55 1.86 13.82
N SER A 218 19.50 1.50 12.53
CA SER A 218 20.56 0.69 11.90
C SER A 218 21.60 1.56 11.21
N SER A 219 22.87 1.28 11.50
CA SER A 219 24.02 1.98 10.93
C SER A 219 23.99 1.95 9.39
N GLY A 220 24.08 3.13 8.77
CA GLY A 220 24.02 3.29 7.31
C GLY A 220 22.72 3.89 6.76
N PHE A 221 21.73 4.13 7.62
CA PHE A 221 20.49 4.85 7.28
C PHE A 221 20.55 6.37 7.64
N ASP A 222 21.64 6.80 8.29
CA ASP A 222 21.81 8.11 8.94
C ASP A 222 21.74 9.32 8.00
N GLY A 223 22.01 9.15 6.70
CA GLY A 223 21.90 10.24 5.72
C GLY A 223 20.48 10.55 5.26
N ALA A 224 19.54 9.60 5.40
CA ALA A 224 18.19 9.70 4.83
C ALA A 224 17.09 9.92 5.88
N PHE A 225 17.34 9.60 7.16
CA PHE A 225 16.35 9.77 8.25
C PHE A 225 15.96 11.22 8.50
N ARG A 226 16.87 12.16 8.25
CA ARG A 226 16.62 13.61 8.39
C ARG A 226 15.44 14.13 7.55
N LYS A 227 14.96 13.36 6.56
CA LYS A 227 13.83 13.72 5.68
C LYS A 227 12.53 12.95 5.95
N VAL A 228 12.53 11.88 6.78
CA VAL A 228 11.39 10.95 6.92
C VAL A 228 10.56 11.19 8.18
N VAL A 229 11.10 11.89 9.17
CA VAL A 229 10.40 12.24 10.43
C VAL A 229 9.58 13.51 10.23
N VAL A 230 8.46 13.43 9.50
CA VAL A 230 7.49 14.54 9.41
C VAL A 230 6.04 14.08 9.60
N ASN A 231 5.81 12.84 10.03
CA ASN A 231 4.46 12.37 10.33
C ASN A 231 4.15 12.54 11.83
N PRO A 232 3.35 13.54 12.25
CA PRO A 232 3.11 13.84 13.66
C PRO A 232 2.47 12.67 14.43
N LEU A 233 1.76 11.77 13.74
CA LEU A 233 1.19 10.55 14.33
C LEU A 233 2.23 9.47 14.67
N ALA A 234 3.39 9.49 14.02
CA ALA A 234 4.49 8.58 14.33
C ALA A 234 5.34 9.06 15.52
N VAL A 235 5.23 10.36 15.87
CA VAL A 235 6.04 11.06 16.87
C VAL A 235 5.33 11.17 18.23
N MET A 236 4.01 11.00 18.28
CA MET A 236 3.21 11.20 19.50
C MET A 236 3.50 10.25 20.68
N GLY A 237 4.41 9.27 20.51
CA GLY A 237 4.81 8.33 21.56
C GLY A 237 6.26 8.44 22.04
N ASP A 238 7.09 9.34 21.48
CA ASP A 238 8.55 9.28 21.68
C ASP A 238 9.21 10.64 22.02
N ILE A 239 8.44 11.69 22.33
CA ILE A 239 8.97 13.04 22.65
C ILE A 239 9.36 13.18 24.14
N MET A 240 9.87 12.16 24.81
CA MET A 240 10.42 12.36 26.18
C MET A 240 11.93 12.18 26.33
N ASP A 241 12.65 11.51 25.43
CA ASP A 241 14.06 11.15 25.73
C ASP A 241 15.08 11.40 24.61
N LEU A 242 14.75 12.12 23.53
CA LEU A 242 15.76 12.49 22.53
C LEU A 242 16.45 13.80 22.93
N PRO A 243 17.76 13.81 23.25
CA PRO A 243 18.49 15.04 23.50
C PRO A 243 18.44 15.89 22.23
N LEU A 244 17.89 17.11 22.38
CA LEU A 244 17.91 18.11 21.33
C LEU A 244 19.36 18.30 20.84
N PRO A 245 19.63 18.22 19.53
CA PRO A 245 20.95 18.56 19.03
C PRO A 245 21.27 20.02 19.39
N PRO A 246 22.54 20.32 19.73
CA PRO A 246 22.94 21.70 19.98
C PRO A 246 22.61 22.55 18.75
N PRO A 247 22.16 23.80 18.94
CA PRO A 247 21.82 24.69 17.84
C PRO A 247 23.00 24.80 16.87
N PRO A 248 22.75 24.82 15.54
CA PRO A 248 23.81 24.99 14.56
C PRO A 248 24.58 26.27 14.89
N GLY A 249 25.87 26.11 15.17
CA GLY A 249 26.77 27.19 15.52
C GLY A 249 26.71 28.28 14.48
N GLY A 250 26.18 29.44 14.87
CA GLY A 250 26.39 30.67 14.12
C GLY A 250 27.89 31.00 14.04
N PRO A 251 28.29 31.90 13.15
CA PRO A 251 29.70 32.23 12.85
C PRO A 251 30.51 32.87 13.99
N TYR A 252 30.09 32.74 15.25
CA TYR A 252 30.74 33.33 16.42
C TYR A 252 31.12 32.31 17.53
N ALA A 253 31.11 31.00 17.25
CA ALA A 253 31.64 30.01 18.18
C ALA A 253 33.18 29.93 18.11
N MET A 254 33.86 30.98 18.58
CA MET A 254 35.29 30.90 18.92
C MET A 254 35.45 30.14 20.25
N GLY A 255 36.25 29.07 20.23
CA GLY A 255 36.89 28.54 21.44
C GLY A 255 36.72 27.04 21.67
N ALA A 256 37.47 26.20 20.96
CA ALA A 256 37.95 24.94 21.51
C ALA A 256 39.31 24.57 20.85
N PRO A 257 40.29 24.09 21.64
CA PRO A 257 41.70 24.00 21.25
C PRO A 257 42.02 22.79 20.37
N LEU A 258 43.03 23.00 19.51
CA LEU A 258 43.73 22.01 18.68
C LEU A 258 44.14 20.77 19.49
N GLN A 259 43.49 19.62 19.23
CA GLN A 259 44.11 18.32 19.51
C GLN A 259 45.12 18.00 18.41
N GLN A 260 46.38 17.92 18.83
CA GLN A 260 47.54 17.58 18.02
C GLN A 260 47.37 16.20 17.39
N LEU A 261 47.52 16.14 16.06
CA LEU A 261 47.73 14.91 15.32
C LEU A 261 49.14 14.39 15.65
N GLN A 262 49.23 13.34 16.48
CA GLN A 262 50.48 12.65 16.75
C GLN A 262 50.76 11.68 15.60
N VAL A 263 51.70 12.03 14.72
CA VAL A 263 52.22 11.16 13.66
C VAL A 263 53.25 10.23 14.30
N GLN A 264 52.93 8.95 14.42
CA GLN A 264 53.89 7.89 14.75
C GLN A 264 54.66 7.51 13.47
N ALA A 265 55.96 7.83 13.45
CA ALA A 265 56.89 7.31 12.45
C ALA A 265 57.23 5.85 12.77
N ILE A 266 57.01 4.96 11.81
CA ILE A 266 57.48 3.58 11.82
C ILE A 266 58.95 3.61 11.37
N GLY A 267 59.86 3.26 12.28
CA GLY A 267 61.26 2.99 11.98
C GLY A 267 61.44 1.57 11.45
N THR A 268 62.41 1.43 10.55
CA THR A 268 62.90 0.21 9.88
C THR A 268 63.14 -0.98 10.78
#